data_AF-X0UJY7-F1
#
_entry.id   AF-X0UJY7-F1
#
_cell.length_a   1.000
_cell.length_b   1.000
_cell.length_c   1.000
_cell.angle_alpha   90.00
_cell.angle_beta   90.00
_cell.angle_gamma   90.00
#
_symmetry.space_group_name_H-M   'P 1'
#
loop_
_entity.id
_entity.type
_entity.pdbx_description
1 polymer ?
#
loop_
_entity_poly.entity_id
_entity_poly.type
_entity_poly.pdbx_seq_one_letter_code
_entity_poly.pdbx_strand_id
1 'polypeptide(L)' 'MAHYPPYASKWNPVEHRLFPHITRSLKGVILKSHEIVKELIGKTKTKKGLRVKANIIDKVYE' A
#
# COMPACT_ATOMS: atom_id res chain seq x y z
N MET A 1 -5.09 -18.15 8.84
CA MET A 1 -5.71 -16.83 8.55
C MET A 1 -6.38 -16.36 9.84
N ALA A 2 -6.08 -15.15 10.31
CA ALA A 2 -6.73 -14.59 11.50
C ALA A 2 -8.08 -13.99 11.08
N HIS A 3 -9.18 -14.47 11.66
CA HIS A 3 -10.50 -13.90 11.44
C HIS A 3 -10.61 -12.64 12.30
N TYR A 4 -10.55 -11.47 11.66
CA TYR A 4 -10.75 -10.20 12.36
C TYR A 4 -12.25 -9.96 12.56
N PRO A 5 -12.69 -9.54 13.76
CA PRO A 5 -14.07 -9.13 13.94
C PRO A 5 -14.41 -7.94 13.03
N PRO A 6 -15.69 -7.77 12.66
CA PRO A 6 -16.12 -6.62 11.88
C PRO A 6 -15.66 -5.32 12.57
N TYR A 7 -15.24 -4.33 11.78
CA TYR A 7 -14.69 -3.05 12.25
C TYR A 7 -13.32 -3.11 12.97
N ALA A 8 -12.65 -4.27 13.00
CA ALA A 8 -11.31 -4.39 13.59
C ALA A 8 -10.15 -4.04 12.63
N SER A 9 -10.45 -3.65 11.39
CA SER A 9 -9.45 -3.21 10.41
C SER A 9 -8.57 -2.08 10.96
N LYS A 10 -9.17 -1.14 11.72
CA LYS A 10 -8.47 -0.04 12.43
C LYS A 10 -7.30 -0.51 13.30
N TRP A 11 -7.37 -1.74 13.82
CA TRP A 11 -6.34 -2.29 14.71
C TRP A 11 -5.33 -3.17 13.97
N ASN A 12 -5.51 -3.39 12.67
CA ASN A 12 -4.56 -4.14 11.86
C ASN A 12 -3.24 -3.36 11.79
N PRO A 13 -2.10 -3.94 12.25
CA PRO A 13 -0.83 -3.22 12.29
C PRO A 13 -0.38 -2.69 10.92
N VAL A 14 -0.82 -3.31 9.82
CA VAL A 14 -0.51 -2.83 8.47
C VAL A 14 -1.03 -1.40 8.25
N GLU A 15 -2.18 -1.05 8.82
CA GLU A 15 -2.79 0.26 8.57
C GLU A 15 -1.92 1.39 9.11
N HIS A 16 -1.32 1.20 10.28
CA HIS A 16 -0.49 2.22 10.92
C HIS A 16 0.97 2.17 10.48
N ARG A 17 1.46 1.00 10.04
CA ARG A 17 2.88 0.79 9.71
C ARG A 17 3.20 0.97 8.23
N LEU A 18 2.23 0.76 7.33
CA LEU A 18 2.45 0.75 5.89
C LEU A 18 1.79 1.95 5.20
N PHE A 19 0.48 2.12 5.35
CA PHE A 19 -0.28 3.08 4.54
C PHE A 19 0.16 4.54 4.69
N PRO A 20 0.54 5.07 5.88
CA PRO A 20 1.02 6.46 5.99
C PRO A 20 2.26 6.73 5.13
N HIS A 21 3.13 5.73 4.98
CA HIS A 21 4.33 5.86 4.16
C HIS A 21 4.02 5.80 2.66
N ILE A 22 3.08 4.94 2.26
CA ILE A 22 2.58 4.89 0.88
C ILE A 22 1.92 6.23 0.51
N THR A 23 1.01 6.73 1.34
CA THR A 23 0.31 8.01 1.10
C THR A 23 1.31 9.16 0.95
N ARG A 24 2.37 9.18 1.77
CA ARG A 24 3.44 10.17 1.64
C ARG A 24 4.22 10.06 0.33
N SER A 25 4.42 8.85 -0.19
CA SER A 25 5.08 8.62 -1.49
C SER A 25 4.25 9.12 -2.67
N LEU A 26 2.92 9.07 -2.55
CA LEU A 26 1.97 9.50 -3.59
C LEU A 26 1.65 11.01 -3.53
N LYS A 27 1.96 11.67 -2.41
CA LYS A 27 1.59 13.08 -2.19
C LYS A 27 2.25 14.00 -3.23
N GLY A 28 1.43 14.80 -3.91
CA GLY A 28 1.90 15.76 -4.91
C GLY A 28 2.16 15.16 -6.29
N VAL A 29 1.81 13.89 -6.52
CA VAL A 29 1.92 13.26 -7.84
C VAL A 29 0.53 13.07 -8.46
N ILE A 30 0.40 13.38 -9.75
CA ILE A 30 -0.82 13.10 -10.51
C ILE A 30 -0.82 11.62 -10.89
N LEU A 31 -1.76 10.86 -10.33
CA LEU A 31 -1.89 9.42 -10.56
C LEU A 31 -2.63 9.16 -11.88
N LYS A 32 -1.88 9.13 -13.00
CA LYS A 32 -2.46 8.98 -14.34
C LYS A 32 -2.64 7.54 -14.80
N SER A 33 -1.90 6.60 -14.22
CA SER A 33 -1.96 5.18 -14.60
C SER A 33 -1.60 4.27 -13.42
N HIS A 34 -1.99 3.00 -13.50
CA HIS A 34 -1.68 2.02 -12.45
C HIS A 34 -0.19 1.67 -12.40
N GLU A 35 0.55 1.80 -13.50
CA GLU A 35 2.00 1.66 -13.53
C GLU A 35 2.70 2.74 -12.70
N ILE A 36 2.27 3.99 -12.83
CA ILE A 36 2.81 5.11 -12.03
C ILE A 36 2.54 4.85 -10.55
N VAL A 37 1.33 4.41 -10.21
CA VAL A 37 0.98 4.04 -8.83
C VAL A 37 1.88 2.90 -8.33
N LYS A 38 2.05 1.83 -9.10
CA LYS A 38 2.94 0.70 -8.77
C LYS A 38 4.37 1.16 -8.51
N GLU A 39 4.90 2.03 -9.38
CA GLU A 39 6.26 2.55 -9.24
C GLU A 39 6.43 3.39 -7.97
N LEU A 40 5.49 4.30 -7.70
CA LEU A 40 5.53 5.17 -6.51
C LEU A 40 5.37 4.36 -5.21
N ILE A 41 4.51 3.35 -5.20
CA ILE A 41 4.37 2.45 -4.06
C ILE A 41 5.67 1.64 -3.89
N GLY A 42 6.25 1.10 -4.96
CA GLY A 42 7.51 0.35 -4.91
C GLY A 42 8.72 1.19 -4.44
N LYS A 43 8.70 2.50 -4.68
CA LYS A 43 9.70 3.45 -4.17
C LYS A 43 9.57 3.74 -2.67
N THR A 44 8.47 3.32 -2.03
CA THR A 44 8.23 3.57 -0.61
C THR A 44 9.23 2.81 0.25
N LYS A 45 10.12 3.55 0.93
CA LYS A 45 11.09 3.01 1.89
C LYS A 45 11.16 3.85 3.16
N THR A 46 11.48 3.23 4.29
CA THR A 46 11.70 3.93 5.56
C THR A 46 13.13 3.73 6.07
N LYS A 47 13.63 4.67 6.89
CA LYS A 47 14.95 4.56 7.53
C LYS A 47 15.08 3.32 8.43
N LYS A 48 13.95 2.83 8.95
CA LYS A 48 13.88 1.64 9.81
C LYS A 48 13.84 0.32 9.01
N GLY A 49 14.03 0.36 7.69
CA GLY A 49 14.19 -0.83 6.85
C GLY A 49 12.91 -1.33 6.15
N LEU A 50 11.76 -0.65 6.29
CA LEU A 50 10.56 -1.01 5.53
C LEU A 50 10.82 -0.84 4.04
N ARG A 51 10.52 -1.88 3.25
CA ARG A 51 10.53 -1.87 1.78
C ARG A 51 9.19 -2.40 1.28
N VAL A 52 8.59 -1.72 0.32
CA VAL A 52 7.28 -2.08 -0.21
C VAL A 52 7.44 -2.61 -1.64
N LYS A 53 6.73 -3.67 -1.98
CA LYS A 53 6.60 -4.16 -3.35
C LYS A 53 5.12 -4.08 -3.75
N ALA A 54 4.86 -3.56 -4.94
CA ALA A 54 3.53 -3.50 -5.52
C ALA A 54 3.51 -4.34 -6.80
N ASN A 55 2.48 -5.17 -6.93
CA ASN A 55 2.22 -5.97 -8.12
C ASN A 55 0.82 -5.65 -8.61
N ILE A 56 0.67 -5.50 -9.93
CA ILE A 56 -0.63 -5.42 -10.58
C ILE A 56 -1.06 -6.86 -10.82
N ILE A 57 -2.32 -7.16 -10.48
CA ILE A 57 -2.92 -8.47 -10.71
C ILE A 57 -3.88 -8.31 -11.89
N ASP A 58 -3.46 -8.74 -13.07
CA ASP A 58 -4.25 -8.69 -14.31
C ASP A 58 -5.26 -9.85 -14.41
N LYS A 59 -5.84 -10.24 -13.26
CA LYS A 59 -6.85 -11.31 -13.19
C LYS A 59 -8.24 -10.69 -13.21
N VAL A 60 -9.08 -11.18 -14.11
CA VAL A 60 -10.52 -10.91 -14.08
C VAL A 60 -11.15 -11.76 -12.97
N TYR A 61 -11.85 -11.11 -12.05
CA TYR A 61 -12.64 -11.78 -11.01
C TYR A 61 -14.09 -11.77 -11.46
N GLU A 62 -14.68 -12.97 -11.62
CA GLU A 62 -16.13 -13.18 -11.79
C GLU A 62 -16.83 -13.30 -10.44
#